data_AF-A0AAE7LLN2-F1
#
_entry.id   AF-A0AAE7LLN2-F1
#
_cell.length_a   1.000
_cell.length_b   1.000
_cell.length_c   1.000
_cell.angle_alpha   90.00
_cell.angle_beta   90.00
_cell.angle_gamma   90.00
#
_symmetry.space_group_name_H-M   'P 1'
#
loop_
_entity.id
_entity.type
_entity.pdbx_description
1 polymer ?
#
loop_
_entity_poly.entity_id
_entity_poly.type
_entity_poly.pdbx_seq_one_letter_code
_entity_poly.pdbx_strand_id
1 'polypeptide(L)'
;MLNRDFDHLSTLAHHFFEREDVRQKLNIIDQYNISGWEVWMQIEFANLLASTGHEWWREQTLACDLRKNPQRLSVRADFLLRKKGWTQDSYIALELKQNQDPTSCVRNMIADLVKSAKIKRSELELRSFWTLGVTPRIDKERLDELIDYYLDEKYYLTKSRKKHVLLKDIEQTPYCYIVI
;
A
#
# COMPACT_ATOMS: atom_id res chain seq x y z
N MET A 1 -7.06 15.47 -6.37
CA MET A 1 -7.60 14.21 -5.80
C MET A 1 -6.45 13.36 -5.26
N LEU A 2 -5.50 12.97 -6.11
CA LEU A 2 -4.36 12.12 -5.73
C LEU A 2 -3.54 12.61 -4.53
N ASN A 3 -3.16 13.90 -4.47
CA ASN A 3 -2.43 14.41 -3.31
C ASN A 3 -3.22 14.22 -2.00
N ARG A 4 -4.54 14.50 -2.01
CA ARG A 4 -5.39 14.33 -0.82
C ARG A 4 -5.50 12.86 -0.42
N ASP A 5 -5.60 11.97 -1.39
CA ASP A 5 -5.65 10.52 -1.13
C ASP A 5 -4.31 10.02 -0.57
N PHE A 6 -3.18 10.49 -1.11
CA PHE A 6 -1.83 10.21 -0.63
C PHE A 6 -1.58 10.74 0.79
N ASP A 7 -1.92 12.01 1.05
CA ASP A 7 -1.80 12.65 2.37
C ASP A 7 -2.63 11.88 3.39
N HIS A 8 -3.82 11.45 2.99
CA HIS A 8 -4.71 10.68 3.85
C HIS A 8 -4.15 9.30 4.19
N LEU A 9 -3.65 8.56 3.21
CA LEU A 9 -2.99 7.26 3.43
C LEU A 9 -1.72 7.39 4.25
N SER A 10 -0.90 8.41 3.98
CA SER A 10 0.31 8.72 4.76
C SER A 10 -0.04 8.99 6.22
N THR A 11 -1.15 9.68 6.49
CA THR A 11 -1.66 9.91 7.84
C THR A 11 -2.12 8.61 8.51
N LEU A 12 -2.87 7.76 7.80
CA LEU A 12 -3.29 6.46 8.33
C LEU A 12 -2.11 5.54 8.64
N ALA A 13 -1.13 5.46 7.73
CA ALA A 13 0.09 4.69 7.94
C ALA A 13 0.87 5.23 9.15
N HIS A 14 0.98 6.55 9.28
CA HIS A 14 1.63 7.17 10.43
C HIS A 14 0.95 6.79 11.75
N HIS A 15 -0.36 6.97 11.87
CA HIS A 15 -1.10 6.58 13.07
C HIS A 15 -1.02 5.08 13.35
N PHE A 16 -0.98 4.25 12.31
CA PHE A 16 -0.81 2.81 12.45
C PHE A 16 0.53 2.46 13.11
N PHE A 17 1.64 2.99 12.58
CA PHE A 17 2.98 2.67 13.06
C PHE A 17 3.42 3.46 14.30
N GLU A 18 2.64 4.44 14.76
CA GLU A 18 2.81 5.10 16.06
C GLU A 18 2.24 4.30 17.23
N ARG A 19 1.36 3.33 16.97
CA ARG A 19 0.79 2.50 18.01
C ARG A 19 1.88 1.66 18.69
N GLU A 20 1.98 1.81 20.00
CA GLU A 20 2.93 1.06 20.85
C GLU A 20 2.77 -0.45 20.67
N ASP A 21 1.53 -0.95 20.61
CA ASP A 21 1.26 -2.37 20.43
C ASP A 21 1.73 -2.90 19.07
N VAL A 22 1.70 -2.07 18.01
CA VAL A 22 2.20 -2.43 16.68
C VAL A 22 3.73 -2.50 16.70
N ARG A 23 4.40 -1.50 17.31
CA ARG A 23 5.87 -1.47 17.43
C ARG A 23 6.40 -2.67 18.23
N GLN A 24 5.74 -3.00 19.34
CA GLN A 24 6.09 -4.19 20.13
C GLN A 24 5.98 -5.48 19.31
N LYS A 25 4.89 -5.65 18.55
CA LYS A 25 4.71 -6.82 17.68
C LYS A 25 5.74 -6.88 16.55
N LEU A 26 6.12 -5.75 15.97
CA LEU A 26 7.20 -5.69 14.97
C LEU A 26 8.56 -6.10 15.58
N ASN A 27 8.86 -5.70 16.81
CA ASN A 27 10.08 -6.14 17.49
C ASN A 27 10.07 -7.65 17.79
N ILE A 28 8.91 -8.22 18.15
CA ILE A 28 8.77 -9.69 18.29
C ILE A 28 8.98 -10.38 16.94
N ILE A 29 8.38 -9.86 15.87
CA ILE A 29 8.56 -10.37 14.50
C ILE A 29 10.04 -10.41 14.14
N ASP A 30 10.77 -9.34 14.43
CA ASP A 30 12.21 -9.26 14.18
C ASP A 30 13.01 -10.25 15.03
N GLN A 31 12.83 -10.18 16.35
CA GLN A 31 13.57 -10.98 17.34
C GLN A 31 13.46 -12.49 17.07
N TYR A 32 12.30 -12.94 16.58
CA TYR A 32 12.04 -14.35 16.30
C TYR A 32 12.04 -14.70 14.81
N ASN A 33 12.45 -13.76 13.94
CA ASN A 33 12.50 -13.94 12.48
C ASN A 33 11.18 -14.51 11.90
N ILE A 34 10.05 -13.95 12.36
CA ILE A 34 8.72 -14.36 11.91
C ILE A 34 8.53 -13.90 10.47
N SER A 35 8.08 -14.79 9.60
CA SER A 35 7.79 -14.50 8.19
C SER A 35 6.30 -14.61 7.88
N GLY A 36 5.86 -14.06 6.74
CA GLY A 36 4.47 -14.19 6.28
C GLY A 36 3.44 -13.43 7.11
N TRP A 37 3.86 -12.44 7.89
CA TRP A 37 2.99 -11.67 8.79
C TRP A 37 2.16 -10.57 8.08
N GLU A 38 2.17 -10.53 6.74
CA GLU A 38 1.36 -9.59 5.94
C GLU A 38 -0.12 -9.64 6.32
N VAL A 39 -0.68 -10.85 6.53
CA VAL A 39 -2.07 -11.03 6.96
C VAL A 39 -2.33 -10.45 8.35
N TRP A 40 -1.37 -10.60 9.28
CA TRP A 40 -1.48 -9.96 10.59
C TRP A 40 -1.51 -8.44 10.46
N MET A 41 -0.63 -7.86 9.63
CA MET A 41 -0.63 -6.43 9.37
C MET A 41 -1.94 -5.95 8.75
N GLN A 42 -2.52 -6.71 7.82
CA GLN A 42 -3.86 -6.44 7.28
C GLN A 42 -4.92 -6.45 8.39
N ILE A 43 -4.92 -7.43 9.29
CA ILE A 43 -5.89 -7.49 10.41
C ILE A 43 -5.74 -6.27 11.33
N GLU A 44 -4.51 -5.90 11.69
CA GLU A 44 -4.26 -4.74 12.56
C GLU A 44 -4.60 -3.40 11.89
N PHE A 45 -4.37 -3.29 10.59
CA PHE A 45 -4.76 -2.11 9.81
C PHE A 45 -6.30 -2.00 9.72
N ALA A 46 -7.00 -3.11 9.57
CA ALA A 46 -8.46 -3.14 9.64
C ALA A 46 -8.97 -2.72 11.02
N ASN A 47 -8.29 -3.12 12.11
CA ASN A 47 -8.61 -2.68 13.46
C ASN A 47 -8.44 -1.15 13.62
N LEU A 48 -7.40 -0.56 13.02
CA LEU A 48 -7.29 0.91 12.95
C LEU A 48 -8.48 1.51 12.20
N LEU A 49 -8.80 1.02 11.00
CA LEU A 49 -9.90 1.56 10.18
C LEU A 49 -11.27 1.47 10.87
N ALA A 50 -11.51 0.43 11.66
CA ALA A 50 -12.73 0.28 12.45
C ALA A 50 -12.92 1.42 13.48
N SER A 51 -11.82 2.04 13.93
CA SER A 51 -11.84 3.15 14.89
C SER A 51 -11.95 4.55 14.24
N THR A 52 -11.78 4.66 12.91
CA THR A 52 -11.65 5.96 12.22
C THR A 52 -12.92 6.41 11.49
N GLY A 53 -13.99 5.61 11.52
CA GLY A 53 -15.26 5.90 10.84
C GLY A 53 -15.20 5.79 9.32
N HIS A 54 -14.18 5.11 8.80
CA HIS A 54 -14.05 4.78 7.38
C HIS A 54 -15.01 3.67 6.98
N GLU A 55 -15.46 3.72 5.74
CA GLU A 55 -16.00 2.54 5.09
C GLU A 55 -14.86 1.80 4.43
N TRP A 56 -14.76 0.50 4.68
CA TRP A 56 -13.69 -0.31 4.16
C TRP A 56 -14.15 -1.74 3.93
N TRP A 57 -13.47 -2.38 2.98
CA TRP A 57 -13.62 -3.80 2.69
C TRP A 57 -12.25 -4.41 2.50
N ARG A 58 -12.08 -5.62 3.03
CA ARG A 58 -10.89 -6.42 2.81
C ARG A 58 -11.06 -7.36 1.63
N GLU A 59 -9.94 -7.63 0.96
CA GLU A 59 -9.80 -8.72 0.00
C GLU A 59 -10.85 -8.68 -1.14
N GLN A 60 -11.19 -7.48 -1.58
CA GLN A 60 -12.21 -7.30 -2.61
C GLN A 60 -11.68 -7.64 -3.98
N THR A 61 -12.46 -8.44 -4.70
CA THR A 61 -12.13 -8.88 -6.05
C THR A 61 -12.68 -7.87 -7.06
N LEU A 62 -11.82 -7.37 -7.93
CA LEU A 62 -12.10 -6.38 -8.97
C LEU A 62 -11.85 -7.02 -10.33
N ALA A 63 -12.78 -6.93 -11.29
CA ALA A 63 -12.54 -7.48 -12.62
C ALA A 63 -11.48 -6.66 -13.37
N CYS A 64 -10.72 -7.37 -14.20
CA CYS A 64 -9.76 -6.76 -15.13
C CYS A 64 -10.46 -6.30 -16.42
N ASP A 65 -9.91 -5.28 -17.06
CA ASP A 65 -10.30 -4.91 -18.41
C ASP A 65 -9.73 -5.94 -19.39
N LEU A 66 -10.61 -6.79 -19.94
CA LEU A 66 -10.22 -7.87 -20.86
C LEU A 66 -9.52 -7.35 -22.12
N ARG A 67 -9.78 -6.10 -22.53
CA ARG A 67 -9.10 -5.46 -23.67
C ARG A 67 -7.61 -5.26 -23.42
N LYS A 68 -7.18 -5.29 -22.16
CA LYS A 68 -5.76 -5.20 -21.75
C LYS A 68 -5.09 -6.58 -21.68
N ASN A 69 -5.74 -7.64 -22.17
CA ASN A 69 -5.25 -9.03 -22.17
C ASN A 69 -4.64 -9.44 -20.82
N PRO A 70 -5.41 -9.36 -19.73
CA PRO A 70 -4.88 -9.63 -18.40
C PRO A 70 -4.61 -11.14 -18.25
N GLN A 71 -3.53 -11.50 -17.55
CA GLN A 71 -3.22 -12.91 -17.24
C GLN A 71 -4.27 -13.56 -16.31
N ARG A 72 -4.98 -12.75 -15.52
CA ARG A 72 -6.09 -13.16 -14.65
C ARG A 72 -7.28 -12.26 -14.88
N LEU A 73 -8.49 -12.82 -14.80
CA LEU A 73 -9.73 -12.08 -15.06
C LEU A 73 -10.09 -11.08 -13.94
N SER A 74 -9.43 -11.18 -12.79
CA SER A 74 -9.61 -10.27 -11.66
C SER A 74 -8.32 -10.02 -10.88
N VAL A 75 -8.29 -8.90 -10.16
CA VAL A 75 -7.28 -8.53 -9.15
C VAL A 75 -8.00 -8.45 -7.81
N ARG A 76 -7.36 -8.94 -6.75
CA ARG A 76 -7.88 -8.83 -5.39
C ARG A 76 -7.05 -7.79 -4.65
N ALA A 77 -7.68 -6.68 -4.26
CA ALA A 77 -7.04 -5.66 -3.46
C ALA A 77 -7.11 -6.01 -1.97
N ASP A 78 -6.04 -5.81 -1.22
CA ASP A 78 -6.05 -6.01 0.23
C ASP A 78 -7.10 -5.15 0.92
N PHE A 79 -7.20 -3.87 0.52
CA PHE A 79 -8.22 -2.94 1.00
C PHE A 79 -8.84 -2.10 -0.12
N LEU A 80 -10.15 -1.91 0.00
CA LEU A 80 -10.85 -0.75 -0.54
C LEU A 80 -11.25 0.12 0.64
N LEU A 81 -10.96 1.41 0.59
CA LEU A 81 -11.27 2.36 1.67
C LEU A 81 -11.86 3.67 1.15
N ARG A 82 -12.80 4.20 1.92
CA ARG A 82 -13.47 5.47 1.68
C ARG A 82 -13.63 6.22 3.00
N LYS A 83 -13.19 7.48 3.02
CA LYS A 83 -13.44 8.38 4.14
C LYS A 83 -14.90 8.83 4.11
N LYS A 84 -15.55 8.91 5.28
CA LYS A 84 -16.92 9.43 5.41
C LYS A 84 -17.03 10.83 4.77
N GLY A 85 -18.08 11.03 3.97
CA GLY A 85 -18.33 12.29 3.26
C GLY A 85 -17.61 12.43 1.91
N TRP A 86 -16.82 11.44 1.47
CA TRP A 86 -16.32 11.39 0.10
C TRP A 86 -17.40 10.90 -0.86
N THR A 87 -17.23 11.22 -2.16
CA THR A 87 -18.11 10.78 -3.25
C THR A 87 -18.46 9.31 -3.08
N GLN A 88 -19.76 9.00 -3.17
CA GLN A 88 -20.25 7.62 -3.13
C GLN A 88 -19.65 6.82 -4.29
N ASP A 89 -19.44 5.52 -4.05
CA ASP A 89 -18.92 4.55 -5.03
C ASP A 89 -17.52 4.82 -5.59
N SER A 90 -16.75 5.68 -4.93
CA SER A 90 -15.42 6.13 -5.35
C SER A 90 -14.38 5.84 -4.25
N TYR A 91 -13.49 4.87 -4.50
CA TYR A 91 -12.66 4.23 -3.47
C TYR A 91 -11.16 4.42 -3.70
N ILE A 92 -10.41 4.41 -2.60
CA ILE A 92 -8.96 4.18 -2.62
C ILE A 92 -8.73 2.68 -2.54
N ALA A 93 -7.94 2.12 -3.45
CA ALA A 93 -7.40 0.78 -3.32
C ALA A 93 -6.01 0.83 -2.67
N LEU A 94 -5.77 -0.06 -1.72
CA LEU A 94 -4.50 -0.18 -1.00
C LEU A 94 -4.05 -1.63 -0.98
N GLU A 95 -2.81 -1.87 -1.38
CA GLU A 95 -2.10 -3.14 -1.19
C GLU A 95 -1.07 -3.01 -0.08
N LEU A 96 -1.04 -4.00 0.81
CA LEU A 96 -0.04 -4.10 1.86
C LEU A 96 1.05 -5.07 1.43
N LYS A 97 2.30 -4.73 1.68
CA LYS A 97 3.45 -5.58 1.37
C LYS A 97 4.41 -5.66 2.54
N GLN A 98 5.04 -6.81 2.70
CA GLN A 98 6.22 -6.93 3.55
C GLN A 98 7.31 -7.76 2.88
N ASN A 99 8.56 -7.43 3.18
CA ASN A 99 9.69 -8.30 2.88
C ASN A 99 10.90 -7.99 3.75
N GLN A 100 11.65 -9.03 4.12
CA GLN A 100 12.94 -8.88 4.80
C GLN A 100 14.04 -8.32 3.88
N ASP A 101 13.89 -8.46 2.56
CA ASP A 101 14.75 -7.80 1.59
C ASP A 101 14.05 -6.53 1.04
N PRO A 102 14.61 -5.31 1.28
CA PRO A 102 14.03 -4.06 0.79
C PRO A 102 13.87 -4.01 -0.73
N THR A 103 14.79 -4.62 -1.48
CA THR A 103 14.71 -4.69 -2.95
C THR A 103 13.47 -5.45 -3.38
N SER A 104 13.23 -6.62 -2.79
CA SER A 104 12.06 -7.45 -3.04
C SER A 104 10.77 -6.78 -2.58
N CYS A 105 10.78 -6.07 -1.45
CA CYS A 105 9.61 -5.30 -0.99
C CYS A 105 9.21 -4.26 -2.04
N VAL A 106 10.13 -3.39 -2.43
CA VAL A 106 9.87 -2.30 -3.40
C VAL A 106 9.46 -2.87 -4.76
N ARG A 107 10.13 -3.91 -5.25
CA ARG A 107 9.77 -4.59 -6.50
C ARG A 107 8.34 -5.12 -6.47
N ASN A 108 7.93 -5.76 -5.38
CA ASN A 108 6.59 -6.32 -5.26
C ASN A 108 5.52 -5.22 -5.18
N MET A 109 5.79 -4.15 -4.42
CA MET A 109 4.91 -2.96 -4.40
C MET A 109 4.71 -2.41 -5.82
N ILE A 110 5.80 -2.15 -6.55
CA ILE A 110 5.72 -1.62 -7.91
C ILE A 110 4.98 -2.58 -8.85
N ALA A 111 5.20 -3.90 -8.72
CA ALA A 111 4.48 -4.89 -9.51
C ALA A 111 2.96 -4.82 -9.30
N ASP A 112 2.49 -4.53 -8.08
CA ASP A 112 1.05 -4.37 -7.81
C ASP A 112 0.49 -3.04 -8.34
N LEU A 113 1.27 -1.95 -8.31
CA LEU A 113 0.92 -0.71 -9.01
C LEU A 113 0.69 -0.97 -10.51
N VAL A 114 1.56 -1.76 -11.15
CA VAL A 114 1.42 -2.12 -12.56
C VAL A 114 0.18 -2.99 -12.83
N LYS A 115 -0.16 -3.91 -11.91
CA LYS A 115 -1.39 -4.71 -12.02
C LYS A 115 -2.64 -3.82 -11.92
N SER A 116 -2.62 -2.80 -11.08
CA SER A 116 -3.76 -1.88 -10.92
C SER A 116 -4.15 -1.17 -12.21
N ALA A 117 -3.18 -0.90 -13.09
CA ALA A 117 -3.43 -0.30 -14.40
C ALA A 117 -4.31 -1.19 -15.30
N LYS A 118 -4.53 -2.47 -14.95
CA LYS A 118 -5.36 -3.42 -15.69
C LYS A 118 -6.79 -3.55 -15.15
N ILE A 119 -7.11 -2.91 -14.02
CA ILE A 119 -8.45 -2.97 -13.40
C ILE A 119 -9.49 -2.27 -14.30
N LYS A 120 -10.68 -2.87 -14.42
CA LYS A 120 -11.79 -2.35 -15.21
C LYS A 120 -12.50 -1.21 -14.48
N ARG A 121 -12.41 0.00 -15.04
CA ARG A 121 -13.00 1.22 -14.44
C ARG A 121 -14.52 1.21 -14.31
N SER A 122 -15.24 0.39 -15.09
CA SER A 122 -16.70 0.42 -15.17
C SER A 122 -17.42 -0.46 -14.14
N GLU A 123 -16.70 -1.20 -13.30
CA GLU A 123 -17.29 -2.03 -12.24
C GLU A 123 -17.21 -1.34 -10.86
N LEU A 124 -16.10 -0.64 -10.61
CA LEU A 124 -15.87 0.13 -9.39
C LEU A 124 -15.05 1.36 -9.74
N GLU A 125 -15.46 2.54 -9.27
CA GLU A 125 -14.67 3.75 -9.47
C GLU A 125 -13.51 3.78 -8.47
N LEU A 126 -12.31 3.42 -8.93
CA LEU A 126 -11.09 3.64 -8.17
C LEU A 126 -10.59 5.07 -8.41
N ARG A 127 -10.56 5.85 -7.33
CA ARG A 127 -9.96 7.20 -7.30
C ARG A 127 -8.46 7.14 -7.46
N SER A 128 -7.88 6.19 -6.74
CA SER A 128 -6.44 6.00 -6.66
C SER A 128 -6.12 4.60 -6.13
N PHE A 129 -4.93 4.11 -6.48
CA PHE A 129 -4.40 2.83 -6.07
C PHE A 129 -3.03 3.06 -5.46
N TRP A 130 -2.74 2.48 -4.30
CA TRP A 130 -1.51 2.70 -3.55
C TRP A 130 -0.98 1.42 -2.95
N THR A 131 0.29 1.45 -2.60
CA THR A 131 0.98 0.36 -1.91
C THR A 131 1.59 0.89 -0.62
N LEU A 132 1.47 0.12 0.46
CA LEU A 132 2.15 0.34 1.72
C LEU A 132 3.05 -0.87 2.01
N GLY A 133 4.36 -0.66 1.94
CA GLY A 133 5.37 -1.68 2.20
C GLY A 133 6.04 -1.50 3.55
N VAL A 134 6.36 -2.60 4.23
CA VAL A 134 7.21 -2.61 5.43
C VAL A 134 8.42 -3.51 5.19
N THR A 135 9.60 -3.00 5.51
CA THR A 135 10.87 -3.67 5.25
C THR A 135 11.97 -3.17 6.20
N PRO A 136 13.07 -3.91 6.42
CA PRO A 136 14.21 -3.37 7.14
C PRO A 136 14.66 -2.03 6.55
N ARG A 137 15.28 -1.19 7.37
CA ARG A 137 15.64 0.17 6.95
C ARG A 137 16.41 0.19 5.63
N ILE A 138 15.96 1.06 4.74
CA ILE A 138 16.57 1.39 3.46
C ILE A 138 16.72 2.91 3.41
N ASP A 139 17.84 3.39 2.90
CA ASP A 139 18.02 4.83 2.73
C ASP A 139 17.24 5.37 1.52
N LYS A 140 17.10 6.70 1.48
CA LYS A 140 16.31 7.37 0.45
C LYS A 140 16.91 7.23 -0.95
N GLU A 141 18.23 7.27 -1.06
CA GLU A 141 18.94 7.15 -2.35
C GLU A 141 18.71 5.77 -2.96
N ARG A 142 18.86 4.72 -2.16
CA ARG A 142 18.61 3.34 -2.56
C ARG A 142 17.15 3.10 -2.93
N LEU A 143 16.19 3.63 -2.17
CA LEU A 143 14.78 3.56 -2.54
C LEU A 143 14.53 4.23 -3.90
N ASP A 144 15.13 5.39 -4.11
CA ASP A 144 15.00 6.16 -5.34
C ASP A 144 15.57 5.41 -6.55
N GLU A 145 16.71 4.74 -6.42
CA GLU A 145 17.27 3.84 -7.44
C GLU A 145 16.33 2.67 -7.78
N LEU A 146 15.76 2.02 -6.76
CA LEU A 146 14.86 0.88 -6.96
C LEU A 146 13.56 1.28 -7.66
N ILE A 147 13.03 2.45 -7.32
CA ILE A 147 11.87 3.02 -8.01
C ILE A 147 12.23 3.27 -9.47
N ASP A 148 13.35 3.93 -9.76
CA ASP A 148 13.76 4.22 -11.14
C ASP A 148 14.00 2.95 -11.96
N TYR A 149 14.51 1.90 -11.32
CA TYR A 149 14.77 0.62 -11.98
C TYR A 149 13.50 -0.17 -12.30
N TYR A 150 12.55 -0.25 -11.37
CA TYR A 150 11.37 -1.12 -11.52
C TYR A 150 10.13 -0.41 -12.05
N LEU A 151 10.02 0.90 -11.87
CA LEU A 151 8.83 1.65 -12.22
C LEU A 151 8.93 2.22 -13.64
N ASP A 152 8.23 1.60 -14.57
CA ASP A 152 8.08 2.13 -15.93
C ASP A 152 7.13 3.34 -15.93
N GLU A 153 7.61 4.48 -16.48
CA GLU A 153 6.89 5.76 -16.54
C GLU A 153 5.46 5.64 -17.10
N LYS A 154 5.20 4.68 -17.99
CA LYS A 154 3.88 4.46 -18.58
C LYS A 154 2.81 4.04 -17.59
N TYR A 155 3.18 3.53 -16.41
CA TYR A 155 2.24 3.19 -15.33
C TYR A 155 2.07 4.30 -14.30
N TYR A 156 2.89 5.34 -14.39
CA TYR A 156 2.91 6.45 -13.44
C TYR A 156 2.20 7.71 -13.97
N LEU A 157 1.39 7.58 -15.03
CA LEU A 157 0.74 8.67 -15.78
C LEU A 157 -0.09 9.67 -14.93
N THR A 158 -0.30 9.41 -13.64
CA THR A 158 -1.03 10.32 -12.73
C THR A 158 -0.32 10.65 -11.42
N LYS A 159 0.74 9.91 -11.03
CA LYS A 159 1.47 10.16 -9.78
C LYS A 159 2.75 10.95 -10.06
N SER A 160 3.29 11.64 -9.06
CA SER A 160 4.53 12.42 -9.17
C SER A 160 5.54 11.87 -8.17
N ARG A 161 6.71 11.44 -8.64
CA ARG A 161 7.75 10.82 -7.80
C ARG A 161 8.13 11.73 -6.63
N LYS A 162 8.24 13.03 -6.90
CA LYS A 162 8.59 14.05 -5.90
C LYS A 162 7.51 14.27 -4.83
N LYS A 163 6.28 13.80 -5.06
CA LYS A 163 5.12 14.08 -4.18
C LYS A 163 4.49 12.83 -3.58
N HIS A 164 4.59 11.70 -4.25
CA HIS A 164 3.79 10.50 -4.00
C HIS A 164 4.65 9.30 -3.64
N VAL A 165 5.77 9.57 -2.95
CA VAL A 165 6.65 8.55 -2.37
C VAL A 165 6.93 9.00 -0.93
N LEU A 166 6.54 8.19 0.03
CA LEU A 166 6.89 8.35 1.45
C LEU A 166 7.87 7.25 1.83
N LEU A 167 8.90 7.60 2.59
CA LEU A 167 9.77 6.69 3.31
C LEU A 167 9.88 7.23 4.74
N LYS A 168 9.55 6.41 5.73
CA LYS A 168 9.64 6.81 7.14
C LYS A 168 10.03 5.63 8.01
N ASP A 169 10.93 5.88 8.94
CA ASP A 169 11.32 4.90 9.96
C ASP A 169 10.14 4.63 10.90
N ILE A 170 10.00 3.36 11.30
CA ILE A 170 9.11 2.98 12.40
C ILE A 170 9.95 3.05 13.67
N GLU A 171 9.77 4.11 14.44
CA GLU A 171 10.53 4.37 15.66
C GLU A 171 10.57 3.15 16.58
N GLN A 172 11.72 2.94 17.22
CA GLN A 172 11.96 1.82 18.16
C GLN A 172 11.80 0.41 17.54
N THR A 173 11.87 0.31 16.22
CA THR A 173 11.94 -0.97 15.49
C THR A 173 13.06 -0.92 14.44
N PRO A 174 13.49 -2.08 13.90
CA PRO A 174 14.46 -2.14 12.81
C PRO A 174 13.83 -1.91 11.43
N TYR A 175 12.53 -1.61 11.36
CA TYR A 175 11.78 -1.46 10.12
C TYR A 175 11.57 0.00 9.74
N CYS A 176 11.31 0.21 8.45
CA CYS A 176 10.74 1.41 7.89
C CYS A 176 9.47 1.04 7.09
N TYR A 177 8.67 2.04 6.77
CA TYR A 177 7.53 1.87 5.86
C TYR A 177 7.61 2.82 4.68
N ILE A 178 7.04 2.36 3.57
CA ILE A 178 7.09 3.03 2.27
C ILE A 178 5.66 3.13 1.73
N VAL A 179 5.26 4.31 1.24
CA VAL A 179 4.00 4.49 0.50
C VAL A 179 4.30 4.94 -0.93
N ILE A 180 3.81 4.20 -1.93
CA ILE A 180 3.96 4.50 -3.37
C ILE A 180 2.64 4.38 -4.11
#